data_AF-A0A9D6ZJ54-F1
#
_entry.id   AF-A0A9D6ZJ54-F1
#
_cell.length_a   1.000
_cell.length_b   1.000
_cell.length_c   1.000
_cell.angle_alpha   90.00
_cell.angle_beta   90.00
_cell.angle_gamma   90.00
#
_symmetry.space_group_name_H-M   'P 1'
#
loop_
_entity.id
_entity.type
_entity.pdbx_description
1 polymer ?
#
loop_
_entity_poly.entity_id
_entity_poly.type
_entity_poly.pdbx_seq_one_letter_code
_entity_poly.pdbx_strand_id
1 'polypeptide(L)'
;MVRRTIQGWAAAAILALPGCTEANPFYQAPDAEADVPGVEGDARVDVAADADSPADGDADGEADLSAEADAETDAEADAGPCTAGTTRCTGTTLETCEAGGTWLARPCINGCLETGGPHCGVLAPSNLPERVLGAGTGSLGPSAWSGRPDTLDIDTDTGEITAGRDTVRPAGEGLDPDSGIHFRVVAQSGGAPSIGVFAVGDAEIPDNMTAWVTGDNAFALVATGAVVVRGTFNCKAWFESTGGPKHPGPGGGAPGAGPGAGAGGIEDAADGMLDGGGGGASFGGQGAAGGYGTIGGAAGTSYGDPSLVPLWGGSGGGDGWDNPGEGGPGGGACQLVSALSIVVLAGAGLDAAGHGGDGAGARGGGGGGGSGGGLLLEAPRVTVAGTLAANGGGGGAGAESTTLGGAGGQLL
;
A
#
# COMPACT_ATOMS: atom_id res chain seq x y z
N MET A 1 -10.59 -27.46 4.02
CA MET A 1 -10.31 -26.39 3.05
C MET A 1 -8.83 -26.07 3.16
N VAL A 2 -7.99 -26.63 2.28
CA VAL A 2 -6.54 -26.43 2.34
C VAL A 2 -6.27 -25.10 1.63
N ARG A 3 -6.05 -24.02 2.40
CA ARG A 3 -5.50 -22.76 1.88
C ARG A 3 -4.14 -23.09 1.27
N ARG A 4 -4.04 -23.15 -0.05
CA ARG A 4 -2.74 -23.01 -0.71
C ARG A 4 -2.37 -21.54 -0.60
N THR A 5 -1.53 -21.20 0.38
CA THR A 5 -0.66 -20.04 0.28
C THR A 5 0.11 -20.24 -1.02
N ILE A 6 -0.19 -19.44 -2.04
CA ILE A 6 0.64 -19.40 -3.23
C ILE A 6 1.96 -18.80 -2.75
N GLN A 7 2.89 -19.66 -2.36
CA GLN A 7 4.27 -19.32 -2.05
C GLN A 7 5.01 -19.08 -3.38
N GLY A 8 4.44 -18.22 -4.22
CA GLY A 8 5.16 -17.56 -5.30
C GLY A 8 6.01 -16.50 -4.62
N TRP A 9 7.31 -16.52 -4.88
CA TRP A 9 8.25 -15.58 -4.31
C TRP A 9 7.90 -14.15 -4.76
N ALA A 10 7.06 -13.46 -3.99
CA ALA A 10 7.12 -12.01 -3.91
C ALA A 10 8.29 -11.71 -2.99
N ALA A 11 9.47 -11.56 -3.58
CA ALA A 11 10.52 -10.82 -2.91
C ALA A 11 9.95 -9.42 -2.66
N ALA A 12 9.59 -9.14 -1.40
CA ALA A 12 9.46 -7.77 -0.94
C ALA A 12 10.84 -7.14 -1.11
N ALA A 13 11.08 -6.54 -2.27
CA ALA A 13 12.25 -5.73 -2.51
C ALA A 13 12.04 -4.45 -1.69
N ILE A 14 12.54 -4.46 -0.45
CA ILE A 14 12.87 -3.23 0.26
C ILE A 14 13.99 -2.59 -0.56
N LEU A 15 13.63 -1.75 -1.52
CA LEU A 15 14.58 -0.95 -2.27
C LEU A 15 15.04 0.19 -1.36
N ALA A 16 16.08 -0.06 -0.56
CA ALA A 16 16.88 1.01 0.00
C ALA A 16 17.65 1.65 -1.15
N LEU A 17 17.18 2.78 -1.67
CA LEU A 17 17.90 3.57 -2.66
C LEU A 17 19.14 4.21 -2.00
N PRO A 18 20.37 3.92 -2.46
CA PRO A 18 21.55 4.66 -2.05
C PRO A 18 21.71 5.89 -2.95
N GLY A 19 21.69 7.08 -2.34
CA GLY A 19 22.21 8.31 -2.94
C GLY A 19 21.21 9.16 -3.72
N CYS A 20 20.51 10.05 -2.99
CA CYS A 20 20.05 11.32 -3.55
C CYS A 20 20.89 12.44 -2.94
N THR A 21 21.96 12.82 -3.61
CA THR A 21 22.62 14.13 -3.45
C THR A 21 22.53 14.85 -4.77
N GLU A 22 21.40 15.51 -5.03
CA GLU A 22 21.36 16.63 -5.96
C GLU A 22 20.71 17.82 -5.25
N ALA A 23 21.54 18.83 -5.02
CA ALA A 23 21.15 20.10 -4.43
C ALA A 23 20.36 20.93 -5.47
N ASN A 24 19.21 21.45 -5.05
CA ASN A 24 18.42 22.41 -5.80
C ASN A 24 19.10 23.80 -5.74
N PRO A 25 19.43 24.46 -6.87
CA PRO A 25 20.22 25.70 -6.88
C PRO A 25 19.42 27.00 -6.64
N PHE A 26 18.18 26.94 -6.15
CA PHE A 26 17.37 28.14 -5.90
C PHE A 26 16.91 28.26 -4.44
N TYR A 27 17.86 28.43 -3.52
CA TYR A 27 17.59 29.05 -2.23
C TYR A 27 18.86 29.75 -1.72
N GLN A 28 18.95 31.07 -1.92
CA GLN A 28 19.96 31.89 -1.26
C GLN A 28 19.44 32.26 0.12
N ALA A 29 20.01 31.64 1.16
CA ALA A 29 19.91 32.10 2.53
C ALA A 29 20.87 33.29 2.75
N PRO A 30 20.52 34.27 3.62
CA PRO A 30 21.40 35.39 3.91
C PRO A 30 22.63 34.97 4.74
N ASP A 31 23.76 35.56 4.38
CA ASP A 31 25.09 35.29 4.94
C ASP A 31 25.16 35.49 6.46
N ALA A 32 25.46 34.41 7.18
CA ALA A 32 25.93 34.46 8.55
C ALA A 32 27.41 34.03 8.54
N GLU A 33 28.30 35.03 8.54
CA GLU A 33 29.74 34.83 8.71
C GLU A 33 30.02 34.33 10.14
N ALA A 34 30.49 33.09 10.25
CA ALA A 34 31.13 32.57 11.45
C ALA A 34 32.55 32.11 11.08
N ASP A 35 33.53 32.86 11.58
CA ASP A 35 34.95 32.52 11.58
C ASP A 35 35.20 31.14 12.20
N VAL A 36 35.81 30.23 11.44
CA VAL A 36 36.38 28.97 11.95
C VAL A 36 37.88 28.95 11.64
N PRO A 37 38.77 28.95 12.65
CA PRO A 37 40.20 28.83 12.40
C PRO A 37 40.62 27.36 12.25
N GLY A 38 41.27 27.11 11.10
CA GLY A 38 42.35 26.17 10.83
C GLY A 38 42.50 24.89 11.66
N VAL A 39 42.28 23.74 11.00
CA VAL A 39 43.05 22.51 11.26
C VAL A 39 43.46 21.93 9.91
N GLU A 40 44.73 22.12 9.57
CA GLU A 40 45.42 21.38 8.51
C GLU A 40 45.72 19.96 9.01
N GLY A 41 45.41 18.96 8.18
CA GLY A 41 45.65 17.55 8.50
C GLY A 41 45.58 16.69 7.25
N ASP A 42 46.71 16.66 6.53
CA ASP A 42 46.98 15.79 5.39
C ASP A 42 46.85 14.30 5.73
N ALA A 43 46.04 13.57 4.96
CA ALA A 43 46.23 12.14 4.73
C ALA A 43 45.74 11.76 3.33
N ARG A 44 46.66 11.82 2.38
CA ARG A 44 46.52 11.21 1.06
C ARG A 44 46.63 9.70 1.23
N VAL A 45 45.62 8.97 0.78
CA VAL A 45 45.73 7.53 0.51
C VAL A 45 45.69 7.36 -0.99
N ASP A 46 46.89 7.23 -1.55
CA ASP A 46 47.11 6.70 -2.89
C ASP A 46 46.77 5.20 -2.88
N VAL A 47 45.75 4.80 -3.64
CA VAL A 47 45.62 3.40 -4.06
C VAL A 47 45.95 3.35 -5.55
N ALA A 48 47.11 2.76 -5.80
CA ALA A 48 47.70 2.58 -7.10
C ALA A 48 46.89 1.62 -7.98
N ALA A 49 47.02 1.90 -9.28
CA ALA A 49 46.67 1.03 -10.40
C ALA A 49 47.43 -0.30 -10.36
N ASP A 50 46.79 -1.32 -10.94
CA ASP A 50 47.34 -2.48 -11.67
C ASP A 50 46.14 -3.43 -11.88
N ALA A 51 45.93 -4.19 -12.95
CA ALA A 51 46.43 -4.29 -14.31
C ALA A 51 45.50 -5.32 -15.01
N ASP A 52 45.58 -5.35 -16.35
CA ASP A 52 45.28 -6.51 -17.21
C ASP A 52 43.84 -6.88 -17.60
N SER A 53 43.47 -6.44 -18.81
CA SER A 53 42.70 -7.25 -19.77
C SER A 53 43.49 -8.52 -20.14
N PRO A 54 42.84 -9.62 -20.56
CA PRO A 54 42.79 -9.83 -22.01
C PRO A 54 41.55 -10.59 -22.54
N ALA A 55 41.49 -10.59 -23.88
CA ALA A 55 41.01 -11.66 -24.76
C ALA A 55 39.57 -11.55 -25.28
N ASP A 56 39.51 -10.86 -26.42
CA ASP A 56 38.62 -11.15 -27.54
C ASP A 56 38.75 -12.63 -27.95
N GLY A 57 37.62 -13.30 -28.12
CA GLY A 57 37.54 -14.68 -28.58
C GLY A 57 36.45 -14.82 -29.63
N ASP A 58 36.81 -14.49 -30.86
CA ASP A 58 36.10 -14.90 -32.07
C ASP A 58 36.15 -16.44 -32.20
N ALA A 59 34.97 -17.05 -32.36
CA ALA A 59 34.83 -18.45 -32.75
C ALA A 59 33.61 -18.61 -33.66
N ASP A 60 33.81 -18.19 -34.89
CA ASP A 60 33.12 -18.56 -36.12
C ASP A 60 33.31 -20.07 -36.37
N GLY A 61 32.33 -20.86 -35.93
CA GLY A 61 32.20 -22.28 -36.19
C GLY A 61 31.00 -22.58 -37.08
N GLU A 62 31.18 -22.41 -38.39
CA GLU A 62 30.31 -22.97 -39.43
C GLU A 62 30.45 -24.51 -39.41
N ALA A 63 29.47 -25.21 -38.83
CA ALA A 63 29.33 -26.66 -38.94
C ALA A 63 28.08 -26.98 -39.75
N ASP A 64 28.30 -27.09 -41.05
CA ASP A 64 27.42 -27.67 -42.04
C ASP A 64 27.29 -29.18 -41.76
N LEU A 65 26.12 -29.61 -41.26
CA LEU A 65 25.73 -31.02 -41.18
C LEU A 65 24.32 -31.18 -41.74
N SER A 66 24.27 -31.30 -43.06
CA SER A 66 23.25 -32.04 -43.77
C SER A 66 23.27 -33.53 -43.36
N ALA A 67 22.18 -34.05 -42.82
CA ALA A 67 21.74 -35.43 -43.06
C ALA A 67 20.37 -35.69 -42.43
N GLU A 68 19.40 -35.74 -43.34
CA GLU A 68 18.06 -36.31 -43.28
C GLU A 68 17.88 -37.50 -42.30
N ALA A 69 16.85 -37.39 -41.47
CA ALA A 69 16.02 -38.51 -41.06
C ALA A 69 14.63 -38.00 -40.69
N ASP A 70 13.84 -37.68 -41.72
CA ASP A 70 12.40 -37.53 -41.63
C ASP A 70 11.78 -38.83 -41.10
N ALA A 71 11.43 -38.85 -39.82
CA ALA A 71 10.56 -39.86 -39.21
C ALA A 71 9.76 -39.25 -38.05
N GLU A 72 9.18 -38.06 -38.26
CA GLU A 72 8.14 -37.47 -37.40
C GLU A 72 6.85 -38.30 -37.61
N THR A 73 6.82 -39.50 -37.04
CA THR A 73 5.56 -40.19 -36.80
C THR A 73 5.05 -39.69 -35.46
N ASP A 74 4.51 -38.47 -35.45
CA ASP A 74 3.66 -37.95 -34.37
C ASP A 74 2.35 -38.76 -34.38
N ALA A 75 2.46 -40.03 -34.01
CA ALA A 75 1.32 -40.73 -33.46
C ALA A 75 1.06 -40.04 -32.12
N GLU A 76 0.29 -38.94 -32.14
CA GLU A 76 -0.37 -38.45 -30.96
C GLU A 76 -0.95 -39.68 -30.28
N ALA A 77 -0.38 -40.03 -29.13
CA ALA A 77 -0.82 -41.19 -28.38
C ALA A 77 -2.28 -40.93 -28.07
N ASP A 78 -3.17 -41.58 -28.84
CA ASP A 78 -4.61 -41.49 -28.75
C ASP A 78 -4.94 -41.78 -27.29
N ALA A 79 -5.14 -40.70 -26.52
CA ALA A 79 -5.34 -40.77 -25.10
C ALA A 79 -6.68 -41.47 -24.95
N GLY A 80 -6.62 -42.79 -24.76
CA GLY A 80 -7.76 -43.68 -24.92
C GLY A 80 -9.02 -43.14 -24.26
N PRO A 81 -10.20 -43.56 -24.75
CA PRO A 81 -11.48 -42.95 -24.41
C PRO A 81 -11.59 -42.76 -22.89
N CYS A 82 -11.80 -41.51 -22.47
CA CYS A 82 -11.89 -41.19 -21.06
C CYS A 82 -13.25 -41.65 -20.49
N THR A 83 -13.31 -41.81 -19.16
CA THR A 83 -14.57 -42.13 -18.48
C THR A 83 -15.39 -40.85 -18.31
N ALA A 84 -16.59 -40.83 -18.89
CA ALA A 84 -17.51 -39.70 -18.81
C ALA A 84 -17.68 -39.16 -17.37
N GLY A 85 -17.59 -37.84 -17.21
CA GLY A 85 -17.67 -37.14 -15.92
C GLY A 85 -16.35 -37.05 -15.15
N THR A 86 -15.30 -37.75 -15.58
CA THR A 86 -13.96 -37.57 -14.99
C THR A 86 -13.46 -36.17 -15.31
N THR A 87 -12.87 -35.49 -14.33
CA THR A 87 -12.17 -34.23 -14.54
C THR A 87 -10.67 -34.41 -14.36
N ARG A 88 -9.86 -33.53 -14.96
CA ARG A 88 -8.41 -33.41 -14.70
C ARG A 88 -7.93 -32.00 -14.96
N CYS A 89 -6.83 -31.59 -14.33
CA CYS A 89 -6.16 -30.35 -14.68
C CYS A 89 -5.06 -30.60 -15.70
N THR A 90 -5.08 -29.84 -16.79
CA THR A 90 -3.98 -29.76 -17.77
C THR A 90 -3.47 -28.32 -17.78
N GLY A 91 -2.42 -28.04 -16.99
CA GLY A 91 -1.93 -26.68 -16.79
C GLY A 91 -2.98 -25.78 -16.12
N THR A 92 -3.40 -24.72 -16.80
CA THR A 92 -4.46 -23.79 -16.33
C THR A 92 -5.85 -24.15 -16.84
N THR A 93 -6.03 -25.33 -17.41
CA THR A 93 -7.29 -25.76 -18.02
C THR A 93 -7.88 -26.92 -17.21
N LEU A 94 -9.16 -26.82 -16.88
CA LEU A 94 -9.93 -27.95 -16.37
C LEU A 94 -10.51 -28.71 -17.56
N GLU A 95 -10.11 -29.96 -17.72
CA GLU A 95 -10.68 -30.86 -18.71
C GLU A 95 -11.76 -31.71 -18.06
N THR A 96 -12.92 -31.83 -18.71
CA THR A 96 -14.03 -32.70 -18.29
C THR A 96 -14.32 -33.70 -19.39
N CYS A 97 -14.30 -34.99 -19.07
CA CYS A 97 -14.60 -36.03 -20.04
C CYS A 97 -16.10 -36.07 -20.33
N GLU A 98 -16.49 -35.95 -21.60
CA GLU A 98 -17.88 -36.09 -22.03
C GLU A 98 -18.30 -37.55 -22.21
N ALA A 99 -19.60 -37.79 -22.37
CA ALA A 99 -20.16 -39.12 -22.60
C ALA A 99 -19.60 -39.84 -23.85
N GLY A 100 -19.04 -39.08 -24.81
CA GLY A 100 -18.39 -39.61 -26.01
C GLY A 100 -16.93 -40.03 -25.83
N GLY A 101 -16.34 -39.89 -24.63
CA GLY A 101 -14.92 -40.19 -24.38
C GLY A 101 -13.96 -39.07 -24.83
N THR A 102 -14.50 -37.89 -25.16
CA THR A 102 -13.74 -36.69 -25.55
C THR A 102 -13.55 -35.78 -24.34
N TRP A 103 -12.36 -35.18 -24.21
CA TRP A 103 -12.10 -34.17 -23.20
C TRP A 103 -12.58 -32.79 -23.64
N LEU A 104 -13.44 -32.16 -22.84
CA LEU A 104 -13.83 -30.77 -22.97
C LEU A 104 -12.91 -29.89 -22.10
N ALA A 105 -12.07 -29.10 -22.75
CA ALA A 105 -11.17 -28.15 -22.11
C ALA A 105 -11.89 -26.85 -21.74
N ARG A 106 -11.83 -26.46 -20.45
CA ARG A 106 -12.30 -25.16 -19.96
C ARG A 106 -11.16 -24.39 -19.30
N PRO A 107 -10.77 -23.21 -19.81
CA PRO A 107 -9.71 -22.41 -19.18
C PRO A 107 -10.14 -21.96 -17.79
N CYS A 108 -9.25 -22.11 -16.82
CA CYS A 108 -9.42 -21.63 -15.46
C CYS A 108 -8.57 -20.38 -15.25
N ILE A 109 -9.22 -19.24 -15.09
CA ILE A 109 -8.54 -17.94 -14.96
C ILE A 109 -7.62 -17.87 -13.74
N ASN A 110 -7.99 -18.56 -12.65
CA ASN A 110 -7.20 -18.65 -11.41
C ASN A 110 -6.39 -19.95 -11.33
N GLY A 111 -6.14 -20.60 -12.47
CA GLY A 111 -5.51 -21.92 -12.53
C GLY A 111 -6.46 -23.07 -12.19
N CYS A 112 -6.04 -24.29 -12.52
CA CYS A 112 -6.77 -25.51 -12.19
C CYS A 112 -6.14 -26.16 -10.96
N LEU A 113 -6.96 -26.54 -9.98
CA LEU A 113 -6.55 -27.10 -8.70
C LEU A 113 -6.94 -28.57 -8.59
N GLU A 114 -5.98 -29.42 -8.25
CA GLU A 114 -6.18 -30.86 -8.02
C GLU A 114 -6.66 -31.17 -6.58
N THR A 115 -6.42 -30.26 -5.64
CA THR A 115 -6.74 -30.47 -4.22
C THR A 115 -8.25 -30.52 -4.00
N GLY A 116 -8.78 -31.65 -3.53
CA GLY A 116 -10.23 -31.84 -3.38
C GLY A 116 -10.94 -32.24 -4.68
N GLY A 117 -10.17 -32.64 -5.70
CA GLY A 117 -10.64 -32.97 -7.04
C GLY A 117 -10.33 -31.85 -8.03
N PRO A 118 -10.15 -32.14 -9.33
CA PRO A 118 -9.87 -31.14 -10.35
C PRO A 118 -11.02 -30.14 -10.48
N HIS A 119 -10.73 -28.86 -10.24
CA HIS A 119 -11.67 -27.74 -10.40
C HIS A 119 -10.92 -26.46 -10.77
N CYS A 120 -11.65 -25.48 -11.32
CA CYS A 120 -11.06 -24.15 -11.50
C CYS A 120 -10.92 -23.47 -10.14
N GLY A 121 -9.75 -22.88 -9.89
CA GLY A 121 -9.52 -22.08 -8.70
C GLY A 121 -10.51 -20.93 -8.61
N VAL A 122 -10.94 -20.64 -7.38
CA VAL A 122 -11.75 -19.47 -7.06
C VAL A 122 -10.89 -18.53 -6.23
N LEU A 123 -10.86 -17.25 -6.61
CA LEU A 123 -10.20 -16.23 -5.81
C LEU A 123 -10.91 -16.10 -4.47
N ALA A 124 -10.19 -16.32 -3.38
CA ALA A 124 -10.69 -16.16 -2.02
C ALA A 124 -9.90 -15.03 -1.35
N PRO A 125 -10.40 -13.78 -1.39
CA PRO A 125 -9.65 -12.63 -0.87
C PRO A 125 -9.40 -12.76 0.63
N SER A 126 -8.24 -12.30 1.09
CA SER A 126 -7.73 -12.66 2.41
C SER A 126 -8.59 -12.17 3.58
N ASN A 127 -9.17 -10.98 3.44
CA ASN A 127 -9.97 -10.32 4.48
C ASN A 127 -11.48 -10.27 4.19
N LEU A 128 -11.94 -10.88 3.08
CA LEU A 128 -13.32 -10.74 2.61
C LEU A 128 -14.01 -12.10 2.47
N PRO A 129 -15.34 -12.17 2.71
CA PRO A 129 -16.09 -13.38 2.44
C PRO A 129 -16.23 -13.59 0.92
N GLU A 130 -16.15 -14.83 0.45
CA GLU A 130 -16.17 -15.20 -0.98
C GLU A 130 -17.36 -14.59 -1.77
N ARG A 131 -18.50 -14.37 -1.10
CA ARG A 131 -19.73 -13.84 -1.72
C ARG A 131 -19.66 -12.37 -2.17
N VAL A 132 -18.57 -11.64 -1.92
CA VAL A 132 -18.44 -10.24 -2.38
C VAL A 132 -18.02 -10.13 -3.85
N LEU A 133 -17.35 -11.15 -4.39
CA LEU A 133 -16.98 -11.18 -5.81
C LEU A 133 -18.25 -11.34 -6.66
N GLY A 134 -18.48 -10.40 -7.56
CA GLY A 134 -19.67 -10.37 -8.44
C GLY A 134 -20.92 -9.76 -7.81
N ALA A 135 -20.83 -9.19 -6.61
CA ALA A 135 -21.96 -8.47 -6.01
C ALA A 135 -22.27 -7.14 -6.73
N GLY A 136 -21.25 -6.52 -7.35
CA GLY A 136 -21.41 -5.35 -8.21
C GLY A 136 -21.22 -5.70 -9.69
N THR A 137 -21.92 -4.98 -10.54
CA THR A 137 -21.92 -5.18 -12.01
C THR A 137 -21.51 -3.93 -12.78
N GLY A 138 -21.53 -2.77 -12.14
CA GLY A 138 -21.16 -1.50 -12.76
C GLY A 138 -19.67 -1.20 -12.67
N SER A 139 -19.18 -0.36 -13.58
CA SER A 139 -17.77 0.04 -13.65
C SER A 139 -17.53 1.29 -12.79
N LEU A 140 -16.43 1.32 -12.04
CA LEU A 140 -15.93 2.53 -11.38
C LEU A 140 -14.83 3.16 -12.25
N GLY A 141 -15.19 4.11 -13.12
CA GLY A 141 -14.24 4.71 -14.06
C GLY A 141 -14.82 5.91 -14.81
N PRO A 142 -14.13 6.45 -15.83
CA PRO A 142 -14.53 7.66 -16.57
C PRO A 142 -15.97 7.68 -17.09
N SER A 143 -16.57 6.51 -17.31
CA SER A 143 -17.96 6.38 -17.75
C SER A 143 -19.00 6.65 -16.65
N ALA A 144 -18.58 6.65 -15.38
CA ALA A 144 -19.46 6.72 -14.22
C ALA A 144 -19.73 8.16 -13.73
N TRP A 145 -19.05 9.16 -14.27
CA TRP A 145 -19.24 10.57 -13.90
C TRP A 145 -19.21 11.49 -15.12
N SER A 146 -19.82 12.67 -15.01
CA SER A 146 -19.82 13.66 -16.07
C SER A 146 -18.66 14.65 -15.91
N GLY A 147 -18.04 15.02 -17.03
CA GLY A 147 -16.86 15.89 -17.01
C GLY A 147 -15.55 15.17 -16.71
N ARG A 148 -14.52 15.93 -16.35
CA ARG A 148 -13.20 15.43 -15.94
C ARG A 148 -12.89 15.96 -14.55
N PRO A 149 -13.51 15.40 -13.50
CA PRO A 149 -13.17 15.76 -12.14
C PRO A 149 -11.75 15.29 -11.83
N ASP A 150 -11.03 16.11 -11.07
CA ASP A 150 -9.67 15.80 -10.62
C ASP A 150 -9.68 14.95 -9.33
N THR A 151 -10.85 14.84 -8.66
CA THR A 151 -11.03 14.09 -7.40
C THR A 151 -12.21 13.13 -7.46
N LEU A 152 -12.06 11.99 -6.78
CA LEU A 152 -13.09 10.99 -6.49
C LEU A 152 -13.09 10.75 -4.97
N ASP A 153 -14.13 11.14 -4.26
CA ASP A 153 -14.21 10.95 -2.81
C ASP A 153 -15.03 9.68 -2.50
N ILE A 154 -14.48 8.81 -1.66
CA ILE A 154 -15.03 7.50 -1.33
C ILE A 154 -15.14 7.38 0.19
N ASP A 155 -16.35 7.28 0.71
CA ASP A 155 -16.64 7.16 2.14
C ASP A 155 -16.86 5.68 2.51
N THR A 156 -15.94 5.11 3.30
CA THR A 156 -15.97 3.70 3.72
C THR A 156 -17.06 3.37 4.74
N ASP A 157 -17.69 4.37 5.35
CA ASP A 157 -18.67 4.20 6.41
C ASP A 157 -20.08 4.25 5.83
N THR A 158 -20.32 5.13 4.88
CA THR A 158 -21.63 5.32 4.25
C THR A 158 -21.75 4.61 2.91
N GLY A 159 -20.63 4.31 2.25
CA GLY A 159 -20.58 3.78 0.89
C GLY A 159 -20.81 4.83 -0.19
N GLU A 160 -20.88 6.12 0.15
CA GLU A 160 -21.02 7.18 -0.83
C GLU A 160 -19.75 7.29 -1.70
N ILE A 161 -19.95 7.55 -2.99
CA ILE A 161 -18.88 7.89 -3.92
C ILE A 161 -19.30 9.14 -4.69
N THR A 162 -18.49 10.20 -4.64
CA THR A 162 -18.71 11.44 -5.37
C THR A 162 -17.51 11.76 -6.26
N ALA A 163 -17.76 12.40 -7.39
CA ALA A 163 -16.75 12.86 -8.33
C ALA A 163 -16.98 14.36 -8.60
N GLY A 164 -16.31 15.21 -7.81
CA GLY A 164 -16.58 16.64 -7.79
C GLY A 164 -17.98 16.97 -7.28
N ARG A 165 -18.92 17.28 -8.19
CA ARG A 165 -20.33 17.56 -7.83
C ARG A 165 -21.28 16.41 -8.16
N ASP A 166 -20.80 15.41 -8.86
CA ASP A 166 -21.61 14.27 -9.28
C ASP A 166 -21.57 13.20 -8.20
N THR A 167 -22.74 12.70 -7.80
CA THR A 167 -22.83 11.49 -6.98
C THR A 167 -22.73 10.28 -7.92
N VAL A 168 -21.59 9.57 -7.86
CA VAL A 168 -21.37 8.34 -8.61
C VAL A 168 -22.18 7.20 -7.99
N ARG A 169 -22.21 7.17 -6.65
CA ARG A 169 -23.00 6.22 -5.87
C ARG A 169 -23.53 6.92 -4.62
N PRO A 170 -24.85 6.92 -4.35
CA PRO A 170 -25.37 7.48 -3.12
C PRO A 170 -24.98 6.63 -1.90
N ALA A 171 -24.98 7.23 -0.70
CA ALA A 171 -24.83 6.51 0.55
C ALA A 171 -25.88 5.38 0.71
N GLY A 172 -25.49 4.28 1.36
CA GLY A 172 -26.35 3.16 1.72
C GLY A 172 -25.73 1.79 1.42
N GLU A 173 -26.14 0.74 2.14
CA GLU A 173 -25.70 -0.64 1.87
C GLU A 173 -26.47 -1.30 0.71
N GLY A 174 -25.83 -2.29 0.09
CA GLY A 174 -26.38 -3.08 -1.00
C GLY A 174 -25.96 -2.58 -2.39
N LEU A 175 -26.57 -3.19 -3.41
CA LEU A 175 -26.37 -2.83 -4.81
C LEU A 175 -27.15 -1.55 -5.11
N ASP A 176 -26.45 -0.50 -5.53
CA ASP A 176 -27.09 0.67 -6.10
C ASP A 176 -27.55 0.36 -7.54
N PRO A 177 -28.86 0.47 -7.86
CA PRO A 177 -29.38 0.06 -9.17
C PRO A 177 -28.91 0.94 -10.33
N ASP A 178 -28.53 2.19 -10.06
CA ASP A 178 -28.16 3.15 -11.10
C ASP A 178 -26.68 3.01 -11.49
N SER A 179 -25.78 2.97 -10.51
CA SER A 179 -24.35 2.79 -10.75
C SER A 179 -23.96 1.32 -10.95
N GLY A 180 -24.74 0.37 -10.42
CA GLY A 180 -24.38 -1.04 -10.38
C GLY A 180 -23.26 -1.37 -9.38
N ILE A 181 -22.91 -0.43 -8.48
CA ILE A 181 -21.87 -0.60 -7.46
C ILE A 181 -22.51 -1.07 -6.16
N HIS A 182 -21.97 -2.16 -5.60
CA HIS A 182 -22.46 -2.72 -4.33
C HIS A 182 -21.56 -2.29 -3.17
N PHE A 183 -22.15 -1.84 -2.07
CA PHE A 183 -21.44 -1.53 -0.81
C PHE A 183 -21.93 -2.39 0.35
N ARG A 184 -21.03 -2.73 1.28
CA ARG A 184 -21.37 -3.31 2.60
C ARG A 184 -20.21 -3.14 3.56
N VAL A 185 -20.51 -3.14 4.85
CA VAL A 185 -19.48 -3.22 5.89
C VAL A 185 -19.23 -4.69 6.29
N VAL A 186 -17.97 -5.08 6.42
CA VAL A 186 -17.54 -6.43 6.83
C VAL A 186 -16.72 -6.34 8.11
N ALA A 187 -17.25 -6.93 9.19
CA ALA A 187 -16.52 -7.03 10.44
C ALA A 187 -15.28 -7.94 10.29
N GLN A 188 -14.17 -7.50 10.87
CA GLN A 188 -12.94 -8.28 10.98
C GLN A 188 -12.80 -8.89 12.38
N SER A 189 -11.85 -9.82 12.53
CA SER A 189 -11.50 -10.41 13.82
C SER A 189 -10.39 -9.62 14.52
N GLY A 190 -10.12 -9.91 15.80
CA GLY A 190 -8.92 -9.41 16.49
C GLY A 190 -8.94 -7.92 16.84
N GLY A 191 -10.10 -7.25 16.77
CA GLY A 191 -10.23 -5.82 17.08
C GLY A 191 -9.85 -4.89 15.93
N ALA A 192 -9.55 -5.43 14.75
CA ALA A 192 -9.32 -4.64 13.54
C ALA A 192 -10.57 -3.85 13.16
N PRO A 193 -10.43 -2.67 12.52
CA PRO A 193 -11.58 -1.91 12.00
C PRO A 193 -12.39 -2.79 11.06
N SER A 194 -13.69 -2.51 10.91
CA SER A 194 -14.46 -3.19 9.85
C SER A 194 -14.00 -2.68 8.48
N ILE A 195 -14.36 -3.39 7.41
CA ILE A 195 -14.00 -3.02 6.03
C ILE A 195 -15.24 -2.51 5.31
N GLY A 196 -15.20 -1.30 4.78
CA GLY A 196 -16.11 -0.80 3.74
C GLY A 196 -15.75 -1.44 2.41
N VAL A 197 -16.58 -2.38 1.96
CA VAL A 197 -16.34 -3.18 0.75
C VAL A 197 -17.17 -2.66 -0.40
N PHE A 198 -16.48 -2.19 -1.44
CA PHE A 198 -17.06 -1.76 -2.71
C PHE A 198 -16.83 -2.85 -3.75
N ALA A 199 -17.91 -3.48 -4.22
CA ALA A 199 -17.86 -4.46 -5.30
C ALA A 199 -18.32 -3.83 -6.62
N VAL A 200 -17.55 -4.05 -7.68
CA VAL A 200 -17.72 -3.47 -9.02
C VAL A 200 -17.48 -4.52 -10.12
N GLY A 201 -17.94 -4.22 -11.32
CA GLY A 201 -17.59 -4.93 -12.55
C GLY A 201 -16.10 -4.79 -12.82
N ASP A 202 -15.63 -3.58 -13.06
CA ASP A 202 -14.23 -3.21 -13.27
C ASP A 202 -13.96 -1.83 -12.64
N ALA A 203 -12.68 -1.47 -12.51
CA ALA A 203 -12.29 -0.16 -12.00
C ALA A 203 -11.12 0.45 -12.77
N GLU A 204 -11.23 1.75 -13.05
CA GLU A 204 -10.17 2.57 -13.61
C GLU A 204 -10.08 3.91 -12.86
N ILE A 205 -8.92 4.19 -12.25
CA ILE A 205 -8.59 5.53 -11.76
C ILE A 205 -7.78 6.25 -12.84
N PRO A 206 -8.36 7.24 -13.55
CA PRO A 206 -7.72 7.86 -14.72
C PRO A 206 -6.49 8.68 -14.36
N ASP A 207 -5.70 9.02 -15.38
CA ASP A 207 -4.61 9.97 -15.25
C ASP A 207 -5.15 11.31 -14.74
N ASN A 208 -4.40 11.96 -13.85
CA ASN A 208 -4.77 13.24 -13.20
C ASN A 208 -5.95 13.17 -12.22
N MET A 209 -6.46 11.98 -11.90
CA MET A 209 -7.46 11.82 -10.85
C MET A 209 -6.81 11.37 -9.54
N THR A 210 -7.27 11.91 -8.41
CA THR A 210 -6.98 11.39 -7.08
C THR A 210 -8.25 10.83 -6.45
N ALA A 211 -8.27 9.53 -6.18
CA ALA A 211 -9.31 8.89 -5.38
C ALA A 211 -8.97 9.04 -3.89
N TRP A 212 -9.68 9.90 -3.18
CA TRP A 212 -9.57 10.09 -1.75
C TRP A 212 -10.51 9.13 -1.04
N VAL A 213 -9.94 8.27 -0.20
CA VAL A 213 -10.71 7.34 0.61
C VAL A 213 -10.68 7.80 2.06
N THR A 214 -11.86 7.87 2.67
CA THR A 214 -12.05 8.38 4.04
C THR A 214 -13.03 7.51 4.82
N GLY A 215 -12.93 7.53 6.14
CA GLY A 215 -13.88 6.89 7.07
C GLY A 215 -13.20 6.06 8.15
N ASP A 216 -13.97 5.61 9.14
CA ASP A 216 -13.50 4.80 10.27
C ASP A 216 -13.26 3.33 9.87
N ASN A 217 -13.87 2.87 8.78
CA ASN A 217 -13.66 1.54 8.24
C ASN A 217 -12.41 1.49 7.33
N ALA A 218 -11.71 0.35 7.34
CA ALA A 218 -10.74 0.03 6.30
C ALA A 218 -11.43 -0.06 4.93
N PHE A 219 -10.68 0.07 3.84
CA PHE A 219 -11.23 0.08 2.50
C PHE A 219 -10.91 -1.21 1.73
N ALA A 220 -11.90 -1.72 1.00
CA ALA A 220 -11.66 -2.72 -0.03
C ALA A 220 -12.43 -2.43 -1.32
N LEU A 221 -11.71 -2.44 -2.46
CA LEU A 221 -12.29 -2.46 -3.80
C LEU A 221 -12.20 -3.87 -4.38
N VAL A 222 -13.33 -4.43 -4.80
CA VAL A 222 -13.44 -5.78 -5.34
C VAL A 222 -14.01 -5.73 -6.75
N ALA A 223 -13.20 -6.08 -7.75
CA ALA A 223 -13.61 -6.13 -9.14
C ALA A 223 -13.69 -7.56 -9.67
N THR A 224 -14.69 -7.84 -10.52
CA THR A 224 -14.73 -9.10 -11.30
C THR A 224 -13.83 -9.03 -12.54
N GLY A 225 -13.71 -7.85 -13.12
CA GLY A 225 -12.80 -7.48 -14.20
C GLY A 225 -11.52 -6.84 -13.68
N ALA A 226 -10.81 -6.13 -14.55
CA ALA A 226 -9.54 -5.52 -14.23
C ALA A 226 -9.68 -4.30 -13.30
N VAL A 227 -8.65 -4.07 -12.49
CA VAL A 227 -8.43 -2.81 -11.77
C VAL A 227 -7.20 -2.14 -12.37
N VAL A 228 -7.38 -0.93 -12.91
CA VAL A 228 -6.33 -0.15 -13.55
C VAL A 228 -6.16 1.18 -12.81
N VAL A 229 -4.98 1.45 -12.29
CA VAL A 229 -4.66 2.70 -11.60
C VAL A 229 -3.65 3.47 -12.43
N ARG A 230 -4.10 4.61 -12.97
CA ARG A 230 -3.26 5.56 -13.70
C ARG A 230 -3.04 6.87 -12.93
N GLY A 231 -4.03 7.28 -12.15
CA GLY A 231 -3.94 8.38 -11.20
C GLY A 231 -3.41 7.96 -9.83
N THR A 232 -3.89 8.63 -8.78
CA THR A 232 -3.54 8.31 -7.39
C THR A 232 -4.73 7.69 -6.66
N PHE A 233 -4.50 6.57 -6.00
CA PHE A 233 -5.42 5.99 -5.03
C PHE A 233 -4.90 6.33 -3.62
N ASN A 234 -5.62 7.19 -2.91
CA ASN A 234 -5.13 7.83 -1.70
C ASN A 234 -5.92 7.39 -0.48
N CYS A 235 -5.26 6.60 0.36
CA CYS A 235 -5.70 6.11 1.65
C CYS A 235 -4.84 6.66 2.79
N LYS A 236 -4.07 7.72 2.55
CA LYS A 236 -3.16 8.28 3.52
C LYS A 236 -3.90 9.19 4.51
N ALA A 237 -3.25 9.48 5.62
CA ALA A 237 -3.74 10.49 6.55
C ALA A 237 -3.53 11.91 5.99
N TRP A 238 -4.47 12.82 6.24
CA TRP A 238 -4.45 14.16 5.64
C TRP A 238 -4.92 15.25 6.60
N PHE A 239 -4.82 16.50 6.15
CA PHE A 239 -5.13 17.70 6.91
C PHE A 239 -5.74 18.74 5.98
N GLU A 240 -6.74 19.46 6.46
CA GLU A 240 -7.40 20.52 5.68
C GLU A 240 -6.49 21.73 5.48
N SER A 241 -5.64 22.01 6.47
CA SER A 241 -4.68 23.13 6.46
C SER A 241 -3.65 22.95 7.58
N THR A 242 -2.56 23.72 7.54
CA THR A 242 -1.57 23.74 8.62
C THR A 242 -2.24 24.14 9.94
N GLY A 243 -2.23 23.25 10.93
CA GLY A 243 -2.93 23.43 12.21
C GLY A 243 -4.45 23.21 12.16
N GLY A 244 -4.97 22.72 11.04
CA GLY A 244 -6.36 22.29 10.90
C GLY A 244 -6.58 20.86 11.43
N PRO A 245 -7.83 20.38 11.41
CA PRO A 245 -8.16 19.02 11.82
C PRO A 245 -7.32 17.98 11.07
N LYS A 246 -6.80 17.03 11.84
CA LYS A 246 -6.02 15.90 11.34
C LYS A 246 -6.91 14.70 11.14
N HIS A 247 -6.93 14.20 9.91
CA HIS A 247 -7.82 13.12 9.48
C HIS A 247 -7.00 11.85 9.27
N PRO A 248 -7.26 10.76 10.01
CA PRO A 248 -6.65 9.48 9.71
C PRO A 248 -7.10 8.97 8.33
N GLY A 249 -6.28 8.10 7.73
CA GLY A 249 -6.72 7.34 6.56
C GLY A 249 -7.79 6.31 6.96
N PRO A 250 -8.45 5.64 5.98
CA PRO A 250 -9.52 4.68 6.24
C PRO A 250 -9.11 3.59 7.21
N GLY A 251 -9.76 3.49 8.37
CA GLY A 251 -9.42 2.55 9.43
C GLY A 251 -8.11 2.83 10.18
N GLY A 252 -7.53 4.03 10.00
CA GLY A 252 -6.38 4.54 10.75
C GLY A 252 -6.78 5.20 12.07
N GLY A 253 -5.82 5.35 12.97
CA GLY A 253 -6.00 6.04 14.26
C GLY A 253 -5.78 7.54 14.17
N ALA A 254 -6.66 8.33 14.78
CA ALA A 254 -6.43 9.75 15.08
C ALA A 254 -5.16 9.95 15.95
N PRO A 255 -4.65 11.18 16.10
CA PRO A 255 -3.55 11.47 17.03
C PRO A 255 -3.75 10.83 18.41
N GLY A 256 -2.73 10.17 18.93
CA GLY A 256 -2.75 9.43 20.20
C GLY A 256 -3.66 8.20 20.23
N ALA A 257 -4.24 7.78 19.10
CA ALA A 257 -5.19 6.67 19.02
C ALA A 257 -4.69 5.51 18.15
N GLY A 258 -5.30 4.34 18.37
CA GLY A 258 -4.96 3.08 17.69
C GLY A 258 -4.10 2.12 18.54
N PRO A 259 -3.97 0.85 18.12
CA PRO A 259 -3.30 -0.18 18.93
C PRO A 259 -1.81 0.07 19.16
N GLY A 260 -1.18 0.82 18.26
CA GLY A 260 0.23 1.20 18.33
C GLY A 260 0.40 2.70 18.49
N ALA A 261 -0.53 3.37 19.17
CA ALA A 261 -0.44 4.80 19.45
C ALA A 261 0.84 5.12 20.24
N GLY A 262 1.49 6.22 19.86
CA GLY A 262 2.58 6.77 20.67
C GLY A 262 2.06 7.38 21.96
N ALA A 263 2.84 7.29 23.04
CA ALA A 263 2.48 7.96 24.30
C ALA A 263 2.77 9.46 24.21
N GLY A 264 1.99 10.27 24.94
CA GLY A 264 2.28 11.69 25.07
C GLY A 264 3.55 11.95 25.87
N GLY A 265 4.19 13.10 25.64
CA GLY A 265 5.27 13.59 26.48
C GLY A 265 4.79 13.94 27.90
N ILE A 266 5.73 14.10 28.84
CA ILE A 266 5.45 14.55 30.22
C ILE A 266 6.37 15.70 30.64
N GLU A 267 6.00 16.41 31.73
CA GLU A 267 6.86 17.40 32.39
C GLU A 267 8.01 16.76 33.17
N ASP A 268 9.19 17.38 33.13
CA ASP A 268 10.22 17.14 34.14
C ASP A 268 9.87 17.88 35.44
N ALA A 269 9.53 17.11 36.48
CA ALA A 269 9.22 17.64 37.81
C ALA A 269 10.42 18.34 38.49
N ALA A 270 11.66 18.12 38.03
CA ALA A 270 12.85 18.67 38.66
C ALA A 270 13.16 20.11 38.24
N ASP A 271 13.04 20.43 36.94
CA ASP A 271 13.57 21.69 36.38
C ASP A 271 12.51 22.59 35.73
N GLY A 272 11.27 22.10 35.53
CA GLY A 272 10.13 22.91 35.05
C GLY A 272 10.33 23.63 33.71
N MET A 273 11.35 23.23 32.94
CA MET A 273 11.72 23.83 31.65
C MET A 273 11.99 22.80 30.54
N LEU A 274 11.84 21.51 30.82
CA LEU A 274 12.03 20.44 29.84
C LEU A 274 10.69 19.74 29.59
N ASP A 275 10.14 19.98 28.41
CA ASP A 275 8.89 19.37 27.96
C ASP A 275 9.18 18.19 27.04
N GLY A 276 8.61 17.03 27.37
CA GLY A 276 8.73 15.83 26.56
C GLY A 276 8.04 15.96 25.20
N GLY A 277 8.72 15.53 24.14
CA GLY A 277 8.06 15.31 22.84
C GLY A 277 7.20 14.05 22.86
N GLY A 278 6.19 13.99 22.01
CA GLY A 278 5.32 12.83 21.85
C GLY A 278 6.01 11.66 21.14
N GLY A 279 5.69 10.44 21.56
CA GLY A 279 6.20 9.22 20.94
C GLY A 279 5.59 8.99 19.56
N GLY A 280 6.37 8.45 18.63
CA GLY A 280 5.89 8.02 17.31
C GLY A 280 5.03 6.76 17.40
N ALA A 281 4.03 6.65 16.54
CA ALA A 281 3.20 5.46 16.41
C ALA A 281 3.94 4.32 15.70
N SER A 282 3.39 3.11 15.83
CA SER A 282 3.98 1.86 15.33
C SER A 282 2.98 1.07 14.51
N PHE A 283 3.36 0.57 13.33
CA PHE A 283 2.63 -0.43 12.56
C PHE A 283 3.63 -1.25 11.73
N GLY A 284 3.62 -2.59 11.86
CA GLY A 284 4.60 -3.49 11.22
C GLY A 284 6.04 -3.38 11.77
N GLY A 285 6.44 -2.22 12.28
CA GLY A 285 7.69 -1.95 12.98
C GLY A 285 7.48 -1.02 14.17
N GLN A 286 8.55 -0.76 14.92
CA GLN A 286 8.50 0.14 16.08
C GLN A 286 8.78 1.59 15.64
N GLY A 287 7.95 2.52 16.11
CA GLY A 287 8.19 3.97 16.02
C GLY A 287 9.31 4.43 16.96
N ALA A 288 9.62 5.73 16.93
CA ALA A 288 10.62 6.33 17.80
C ALA A 288 10.01 6.89 19.09
N ALA A 289 10.77 6.94 20.18
CA ALA A 289 10.39 7.74 21.34
C ALA A 289 10.50 9.24 21.02
N GLY A 290 9.70 10.07 21.67
CA GLY A 290 9.74 11.52 21.49
C GLY A 290 10.81 12.19 22.37
N GLY A 291 11.51 13.21 21.88
CA GLY A 291 12.41 14.03 22.70
C GLY A 291 13.61 13.29 23.33
N TYR A 292 14.13 13.83 24.44
CA TYR A 292 15.32 13.34 25.14
C TYR A 292 14.96 12.74 26.50
N GLY A 293 15.62 11.63 26.86
CA GLY A 293 15.55 11.05 28.20
C GLY A 293 14.20 10.39 28.53
N THR A 294 13.82 10.45 29.80
CA THR A 294 12.63 9.76 30.36
C THR A 294 11.35 10.58 30.29
N ILE A 295 11.45 11.86 29.90
CA ILE A 295 10.30 12.76 29.76
C ILE A 295 9.61 12.61 28.40
N GLY A 296 10.34 12.03 27.44
CA GLY A 296 9.83 11.68 26.14
C GLY A 296 8.68 10.68 26.16
N GLY A 297 7.67 10.91 25.32
CA GLY A 297 6.63 9.94 25.07
C GLY A 297 7.22 8.65 24.51
N ALA A 298 6.85 7.52 25.12
CA ALA A 298 7.27 6.21 24.64
C ALA A 298 6.73 5.95 23.22
N ALA A 299 7.53 5.29 22.39
CA ALA A 299 7.09 4.78 21.09
C ALA A 299 5.89 3.83 21.26
N GLY A 300 4.99 3.82 20.28
CA GLY A 300 3.87 2.89 20.26
C GLY A 300 4.32 1.43 20.21
N THR A 301 3.46 0.52 20.69
CA THR A 301 3.73 -0.92 20.58
C THR A 301 3.46 -1.38 19.15
N SER A 302 4.38 -2.15 18.56
CA SER A 302 4.16 -2.72 17.22
C SER A 302 2.96 -3.67 17.19
N TYR A 303 2.14 -3.55 16.16
CA TYR A 303 1.03 -4.44 15.87
C TYR A 303 0.90 -4.65 14.35
N GLY A 304 -0.09 -5.45 13.97
CA GLY A 304 -0.32 -5.89 12.60
C GLY A 304 0.29 -7.25 12.33
N ASP A 305 0.00 -7.79 11.15
CA ASP A 305 0.56 -9.04 10.65
C ASP A 305 1.15 -8.79 9.26
N PRO A 306 2.34 -9.33 8.92
CA PRO A 306 2.92 -9.17 7.58
C PRO A 306 2.03 -9.69 6.45
N SER A 307 1.11 -10.62 6.72
CA SER A 307 0.11 -11.08 5.75
C SER A 307 -1.06 -10.12 5.59
N LEU A 308 -1.15 -9.06 6.41
CA LEU A 308 -2.25 -8.10 6.48
C LEU A 308 -3.62 -8.79 6.69
N VAL A 309 -3.64 -9.81 7.55
CA VAL A 309 -4.86 -10.51 7.99
C VAL A 309 -4.93 -10.56 9.52
N PRO A 310 -5.83 -9.80 10.17
CA PRO A 310 -6.78 -8.88 9.56
C PRO A 310 -6.10 -7.61 8.98
N LEU A 311 -6.83 -6.87 8.15
CA LEU A 311 -6.37 -5.63 7.52
C LEU A 311 -6.44 -4.47 8.53
N TRP A 312 -5.30 -3.83 8.80
CA TRP A 312 -5.17 -2.75 9.78
C TRP A 312 -4.65 -1.47 9.14
N GLY A 313 -5.19 -0.33 9.57
CA GLY A 313 -4.59 0.98 9.34
C GLY A 313 -3.46 1.24 10.35
N GLY A 314 -2.78 2.35 10.17
CA GLY A 314 -1.77 2.87 11.10
C GLY A 314 -2.39 3.50 12.35
N SER A 315 -1.56 3.74 13.36
CA SER A 315 -1.93 4.46 14.59
C SER A 315 -1.41 5.88 14.59
N GLY A 316 -1.99 6.75 15.41
CA GLY A 316 -1.54 8.13 15.59
C GLY A 316 -0.37 8.25 16.58
N GLY A 317 0.53 9.20 16.32
CA GLY A 317 1.60 9.57 17.26
C GLY A 317 1.02 10.29 18.49
N GLY A 318 1.76 10.27 19.60
CA GLY A 318 1.37 10.97 20.83
C GLY A 318 1.62 12.48 20.74
N ASP A 319 0.90 13.25 21.56
CA ASP A 319 1.12 14.69 21.67
C ASP A 319 2.39 15.00 22.48
N GLY A 320 2.98 16.17 22.26
CA GLY A 320 3.99 16.68 23.20
C GLY A 320 3.40 17.06 24.56
N TRP A 321 4.23 17.65 25.42
CA TRP A 321 3.80 18.31 26.66
C TRP A 321 3.88 19.85 26.53
N ASP A 322 3.03 20.56 27.30
CA ASP A 322 2.86 22.04 27.40
C ASP A 322 2.83 22.82 26.06
N ASN A 323 1.69 23.46 25.74
CA ASN A 323 1.43 24.02 24.39
C ASN A 323 1.86 23.05 23.27
N PRO A 324 1.39 21.79 23.34
CA PRO A 324 2.04 20.70 22.66
C PRO A 324 1.87 20.77 21.14
N GLY A 325 2.87 20.27 20.43
CA GLY A 325 2.64 19.81 19.07
C GLY A 325 1.72 18.59 19.10
N GLU A 326 0.63 18.64 18.34
CA GLU A 326 -0.29 17.51 18.20
C GLU A 326 0.39 16.36 17.43
N GLY A 327 0.13 15.12 17.84
CA GLY A 327 0.59 13.95 17.12
C GLY A 327 0.10 13.87 15.67
N GLY A 328 0.79 13.11 14.83
CA GLY A 328 0.37 12.84 13.46
C GLY A 328 -0.63 11.68 13.40
N PRO A 329 -1.72 11.76 12.61
CA PRO A 329 -2.63 10.64 12.40
C PRO A 329 -2.00 9.47 11.65
N GLY A 330 -2.53 8.28 11.87
CA GLY A 330 -2.13 7.05 11.20
C GLY A 330 -2.71 6.92 9.78
N GLY A 331 -1.93 6.32 8.87
CA GLY A 331 -2.35 6.02 7.51
C GLY A 331 -3.45 4.96 7.44
N GLY A 332 -4.14 4.85 6.31
CA GLY A 332 -5.28 3.96 6.14
C GLY A 332 -4.91 2.53 5.76
N ALA A 333 -5.91 1.65 5.80
CA ALA A 333 -5.81 0.27 5.34
C ALA A 333 -6.61 0.10 4.04
N CYS A 334 -5.95 -0.25 2.96
CA CYS A 334 -6.55 -0.38 1.65
C CYS A 334 -6.23 -1.72 0.98
N GLN A 335 -7.28 -2.37 0.48
CA GLN A 335 -7.18 -3.62 -0.25
C GLN A 335 -7.78 -3.48 -1.66
N LEU A 336 -7.02 -3.85 -2.68
CA LEU A 336 -7.50 -3.97 -4.04
C LEU A 336 -7.58 -5.45 -4.41
N VAL A 337 -8.74 -5.88 -4.89
CA VAL A 337 -9.02 -7.26 -5.28
C VAL A 337 -9.54 -7.28 -6.71
N SER A 338 -8.99 -8.15 -7.55
CA SER A 338 -9.50 -8.37 -8.90
C SER A 338 -9.51 -9.86 -9.24
N ALA A 339 -10.62 -10.36 -9.79
CA ALA A 339 -10.67 -11.71 -10.35
C ALA A 339 -9.93 -11.86 -11.70
N LEU A 340 -9.40 -10.76 -12.26
CA LEU A 340 -8.66 -10.75 -13.53
C LEU A 340 -7.22 -10.24 -13.35
N SER A 341 -7.04 -8.96 -13.03
CA SER A 341 -5.72 -8.33 -12.90
C SER A 341 -5.77 -6.99 -12.18
N ILE A 342 -4.69 -6.65 -11.48
CA ILE A 342 -4.42 -5.31 -10.97
C ILE A 342 -3.20 -4.74 -11.70
N VAL A 343 -3.34 -3.52 -12.23
CA VAL A 343 -2.24 -2.80 -12.90
C VAL A 343 -2.11 -1.41 -12.30
N VAL A 344 -0.96 -1.10 -11.72
CA VAL A 344 -0.57 0.24 -11.28
C VAL A 344 0.46 0.78 -12.27
N LEU A 345 0.09 1.77 -13.07
CA LEU A 345 0.92 2.29 -14.16
C LEU A 345 2.04 3.21 -13.66
N ALA A 346 3.04 3.44 -14.50
CA ALA A 346 4.10 4.40 -14.20
C ALA A 346 3.50 5.81 -14.01
N GLY A 347 3.94 6.52 -12.97
CA GLY A 347 3.38 7.82 -12.56
C GLY A 347 2.11 7.73 -11.71
N ALA A 348 1.51 6.55 -11.59
CA ALA A 348 0.42 6.30 -10.65
C ALA A 348 0.94 6.04 -9.23
N GLY A 349 0.07 6.17 -8.23
CA GLY A 349 0.40 5.94 -6.84
C GLY A 349 -0.71 5.26 -6.04
N LEU A 350 -0.35 4.33 -5.15
CA LEU A 350 -1.18 3.87 -4.05
C LEU A 350 -0.52 4.34 -2.75
N ASP A 351 -1.21 5.16 -1.96
CA ASP A 351 -0.64 5.82 -0.77
C ASP A 351 -1.48 5.52 0.47
N ALA A 352 -0.85 4.94 1.50
CA ALA A 352 -1.40 4.65 2.82
C ALA A 352 -0.49 5.21 3.93
N ALA A 353 0.25 6.29 3.63
CA ALA A 353 1.18 6.89 4.58
C ALA A 353 0.47 7.51 5.79
N GLY A 354 1.17 7.46 6.93
CA GLY A 354 0.85 8.26 8.10
C GLY A 354 1.35 9.69 7.94
N HIS A 355 0.91 10.56 8.84
CA HIS A 355 1.27 11.97 8.81
C HIS A 355 2.31 12.31 9.88
N GLY A 356 3.10 13.35 9.66
CA GLY A 356 4.04 13.88 10.66
C GLY A 356 3.34 14.50 11.88
N GLY A 357 4.03 14.58 13.02
CA GLY A 357 3.57 15.36 14.17
C GLY A 357 3.80 16.86 13.97
N ASP A 358 3.04 17.69 14.68
CA ASP A 358 3.23 19.15 14.62
C ASP A 358 4.40 19.58 15.49
N GLY A 359 5.02 20.69 15.12
CA GLY A 359 5.95 21.38 16.02
C GLY A 359 5.20 22.01 17.20
N ALA A 360 5.92 22.24 18.29
CA ALA A 360 5.33 22.80 19.50
C ALA A 360 5.21 24.33 19.48
N GLY A 361 4.31 24.85 20.34
CA GLY A 361 4.32 26.25 20.77
C GLY A 361 5.46 26.55 21.75
N ALA A 362 5.71 27.82 22.07
CA ALA A 362 6.84 28.22 22.91
C ALA A 362 6.88 27.46 24.25
N ARG A 363 8.05 26.83 24.54
CA ARG A 363 8.25 25.92 25.68
C ARG A 363 7.32 24.72 25.62
N GLY A 364 7.44 23.95 24.54
CA GLY A 364 6.59 22.78 24.33
C GLY A 364 7.32 21.66 23.61
N GLY A 365 6.83 20.45 23.84
CA GLY A 365 7.25 19.24 23.13
C GLY A 365 6.57 19.11 21.77
N GLY A 366 7.32 18.72 20.74
CA GLY A 366 6.75 18.41 19.42
C GLY A 366 5.94 17.10 19.46
N GLY A 367 4.96 16.97 18.57
CA GLY A 367 4.14 15.77 18.45
C GLY A 367 4.88 14.61 17.78
N GLY A 368 4.52 13.38 18.12
CA GLY A 368 5.03 12.18 17.46
C GLY A 368 4.41 11.97 16.07
N GLY A 369 5.15 11.36 15.16
CA GLY A 369 4.61 10.99 13.83
C GLY A 369 3.63 9.81 13.89
N GLY A 370 2.61 9.84 13.05
CA GLY A 370 1.69 8.71 12.83
C GLY A 370 2.33 7.61 11.99
N SER A 371 1.96 6.35 12.23
CA SER A 371 2.47 5.24 11.42
C SER A 371 1.73 5.14 10.08
N GLY A 372 2.35 4.56 9.06
CA GLY A 372 1.64 4.14 7.85
C GLY A 372 0.66 3.00 8.13
N GLY A 373 -0.17 2.68 7.15
CA GLY A 373 -1.14 1.57 7.22
C GLY A 373 -0.86 0.45 6.23
N GLY A 374 -1.85 -0.43 6.00
CA GLY A 374 -1.71 -1.61 5.14
C GLY A 374 -2.14 -1.36 3.69
N LEU A 375 -1.33 -1.85 2.73
CA LEU A 375 -1.69 -1.94 1.31
C LEU A 375 -1.67 -3.40 0.87
N LEU A 376 -2.82 -3.95 0.46
CA LEU A 376 -2.94 -5.34 0.02
C LEU A 376 -3.50 -5.42 -1.41
N LEU A 377 -2.76 -6.05 -2.33
CA LEU A 377 -3.19 -6.25 -3.72
C LEU A 377 -3.34 -7.75 -3.98
N GLU A 378 -4.55 -8.19 -4.35
CA GLU A 378 -4.87 -9.60 -4.59
C GLU A 378 -5.52 -9.80 -5.96
N ALA A 379 -4.78 -10.42 -6.89
CA ALA A 379 -5.30 -10.81 -8.20
C ALA A 379 -4.46 -11.96 -8.80
N PRO A 380 -4.98 -12.68 -9.82
CA PRO A 380 -4.20 -13.66 -10.58
C PRO A 380 -2.96 -13.07 -11.24
N ARG A 381 -3.03 -11.79 -11.59
CA ARG A 381 -1.90 -11.01 -12.11
C ARG A 381 -1.87 -9.63 -11.46
N VAL A 382 -0.74 -9.28 -10.87
CA VAL A 382 -0.47 -7.94 -10.34
C VAL A 382 0.75 -7.38 -11.04
N THR A 383 0.62 -6.21 -11.64
CA THR A 383 1.73 -5.46 -12.26
C THR A 383 1.82 -4.09 -11.61
N VAL A 384 2.99 -3.75 -11.08
CA VAL A 384 3.25 -2.46 -10.44
C VAL A 384 4.43 -1.79 -11.12
N ALA A 385 4.14 -0.69 -11.83
CA ALA A 385 5.12 0.22 -12.42
C ALA A 385 5.11 1.61 -11.75
N GLY A 386 4.07 1.91 -10.95
CA GLY A 386 3.96 3.14 -10.15
C GLY A 386 4.49 2.98 -8.72
N THR A 387 4.13 3.92 -7.85
CA THR A 387 4.58 3.97 -6.45
C THR A 387 3.57 3.31 -5.52
N LEU A 388 4.08 2.56 -4.54
CA LEU A 388 3.32 2.07 -3.39
C LEU A 388 3.95 2.66 -2.12
N ALA A 389 3.21 3.48 -1.38
CA ALA A 389 3.69 4.16 -0.18
C ALA A 389 2.85 3.78 1.05
N ALA A 390 3.51 3.40 2.14
CA ALA A 390 2.89 3.04 3.41
C ALA A 390 3.80 3.40 4.59
N ASN A 391 4.57 4.48 4.44
CA ASN A 391 5.52 4.96 5.44
C ASN A 391 4.81 5.68 6.60
N GLY A 392 5.46 5.69 7.77
CA GLY A 392 5.10 6.62 8.84
C GLY A 392 5.50 8.06 8.51
N GLY A 393 4.99 8.99 9.31
CA GLY A 393 5.42 10.38 9.34
C GLY A 393 6.55 10.62 10.35
N GLY A 394 7.27 11.74 10.19
CA GLY A 394 8.28 12.20 11.14
C GLY A 394 7.66 12.87 12.38
N GLY A 395 8.40 12.89 13.50
CA GLY A 395 8.02 13.70 14.66
C GLY A 395 8.22 15.20 14.40
N GLY A 396 7.42 16.03 15.06
CA GLY A 396 7.63 17.47 15.13
C GLY A 396 8.72 17.85 16.12
N ALA A 397 9.33 19.02 15.91
CA ALA A 397 10.33 19.56 16.81
C ALA A 397 9.69 20.23 18.03
N GLY A 398 10.36 20.14 19.18
CA GLY A 398 10.05 20.99 20.33
C GLY A 398 10.41 22.45 20.06
N ALA A 399 10.06 23.30 21.02
CA ALA A 399 10.21 24.76 20.92
C ALA A 399 10.82 25.34 22.19
N GLU A 400 11.73 26.29 22.01
CA GLU A 400 12.21 27.14 23.10
C GLU A 400 11.29 28.35 23.31
N SER A 401 11.61 29.22 24.27
CA SER A 401 10.70 30.29 24.73
C SER A 401 10.27 31.33 23.67
N THR A 402 10.95 31.41 22.53
CA THR A 402 10.69 32.43 21.50
C THR A 402 10.58 31.88 20.08
N THR A 403 10.80 30.58 19.88
CA THR A 403 10.92 29.97 18.56
C THR A 403 10.00 28.76 18.47
N LEU A 404 9.06 28.78 17.52
CA LEU A 404 8.16 27.66 17.27
C LEU A 404 8.93 26.45 16.72
N GLY A 405 8.48 25.24 17.06
CA GLY A 405 9.02 24.02 16.52
C GLY A 405 8.63 23.83 15.05
N GLY A 406 9.51 23.19 14.27
CA GLY A 406 9.19 22.73 12.92
C GLY A 406 8.27 21.51 12.93
N ALA A 407 7.35 21.42 11.96
CA ALA A 407 6.53 20.23 11.76
C ALA A 407 7.37 19.04 11.24
N GLY A 408 6.92 17.83 11.55
CA GLY A 408 7.54 16.59 11.07
C GLY A 408 7.32 16.39 9.57
N GLY A 409 8.35 15.86 8.90
CA GLY A 409 8.28 15.55 7.47
C GLY A 409 7.29 14.43 7.15
N GLN A 410 6.73 14.47 5.94
CA GLN A 410 6.01 13.37 5.32
C GLN A 410 6.84 12.88 4.15
N LEU A 411 7.01 11.57 4.03
CA LEU A 411 7.55 10.96 2.80
C LEU A 411 6.40 10.62 1.88
N LEU A 412 6.57 10.94 0.60
CA LEU A 412 5.74 10.50 -0.53
C LEU A 412 6.46 9.38 -1.29
#